data_AF-A0A3M0YZS2-F1
#
_entry.id   AF-A0A3M0YZS2-F1
#
_cell.length_a   1.000
_cell.length_b   1.000
_cell.length_c   1.000
_cell.angle_alpha   90.00
_cell.angle_beta   90.00
_cell.angle_gamma   90.00
#
_symmetry.space_group_name_H-M   'P 1'
#
loop_
_entity.id
_entity.type
_entity.pdbx_description
1 polymer ?
#
loop_
_entity_poly.entity_id
_entity_poly.type
_entity_poly.pdbx_seq_one_letter_code
_entity_poly.pdbx_strand_id
1 'polypeptide(L)'
;MKQLDGHIPPGPLKEKWTTYRSTMPLVAPNNKLRLDVIVVGTGLAGASAAASLAELGYNVKVFTFHDSPRRAHSIAAQGGINAAKNYKNDGDSVWRLFYDTIKGGDYRSREANVYRLAEVSANIIDQAVAQGVPFAREYGGYLDNRSFGGVQVKRTFYARGQTGQQLLLGAYQALCRQVALGKVELYHRHEMLDVVLVDGKARGIIARNLITGELERHSAHAVVLATGGYGNVFYLSTNAMNSNVTAAWRAVRRGAYMANPCFTQIHPTCIPQSGEYQSKLTLMSESLRNDGRVWVPKKVEDAEAIRKGLKTALDIPEEDRDYYLERMYPA
;
A
#
# COMPACT_ATOMS: atom_id res chain seq x y z
N MET A 1 -31.66 -4.85 9.52
CA MET A 1 -30.32 -4.71 8.89
C MET A 1 -29.66 -3.46 9.47
N LYS A 2 -28.41 -3.52 9.93
CA LYS A 2 -27.71 -2.31 10.41
C LYS A 2 -27.34 -1.46 9.19
N GLN A 3 -27.77 -0.21 9.14
CA GLN A 3 -27.41 0.70 8.06
C GLN A 3 -25.92 1.03 8.18
N LEU A 4 -25.16 0.78 7.11
CA LEU A 4 -23.74 1.14 7.06
C LEU A 4 -23.64 2.59 6.57
N ASP A 5 -23.20 3.49 7.45
CA ASP A 5 -22.87 4.87 7.07
C ASP A 5 -21.37 4.96 6.75
N GLY A 6 -21.05 5.35 5.52
CA GLY A 6 -19.67 5.56 5.08
C GLY A 6 -19.09 6.92 5.47
N HIS A 7 -19.90 7.80 6.07
CA HIS A 7 -19.59 9.21 6.35
C HIS A 7 -18.98 9.93 5.14
N ILE A 8 -19.51 9.62 3.96
CA ILE A 8 -19.11 10.24 2.70
C ILE A 8 -19.70 11.66 2.68
N PRO A 9 -18.92 12.71 2.40
CA PRO A 9 -19.45 14.07 2.37
C PRO A 9 -20.57 14.22 1.32
N PRO A 10 -21.51 15.17 1.48
CA PRO A 10 -22.58 15.41 0.51
C PRO A 10 -22.06 16.12 -0.77
N GLY A 11 -22.96 16.40 -1.72
CA GLY A 11 -22.66 17.19 -2.92
C GLY A 11 -22.10 16.42 -4.13
N PRO A 12 -21.79 17.13 -5.23
CA PRO A 12 -21.29 16.53 -6.48
C PRO A 12 -19.97 15.79 -6.28
N LEU A 13 -19.78 14.67 -6.99
CA LEU A 13 -18.59 13.81 -6.84
C LEU A 13 -17.26 14.59 -6.91
N LYS A 14 -17.15 15.50 -7.88
CA LYS A 14 -15.93 16.26 -8.15
C LYS A 14 -15.54 17.24 -7.04
N GLU A 15 -16.53 17.78 -6.34
CA GLU A 15 -16.36 18.85 -5.34
C GLU A 15 -16.45 18.32 -3.91
N LYS A 16 -16.99 17.10 -3.75
CA LYS A 16 -17.32 16.48 -2.47
C LYS A 16 -16.23 16.64 -1.40
N TRP A 17 -14.99 16.28 -1.72
CA TRP A 17 -13.88 16.33 -0.77
C TRP A 17 -13.24 17.71 -0.66
N THR A 18 -13.24 18.48 -1.74
CA THR A 18 -12.78 19.87 -1.73
C THR A 18 -13.67 20.73 -0.82
N THR A 19 -14.99 20.59 -0.93
CA THR A 19 -15.99 21.24 -0.08
C THR A 19 -15.94 20.74 1.36
N TYR A 20 -15.76 19.43 1.58
CA TYR A 20 -15.58 18.92 2.94
C TYR A 20 -14.34 19.52 3.61
N ARG A 21 -13.21 19.59 2.90
CA ARG A 21 -11.97 20.16 3.43
C ARG A 21 -12.11 21.65 3.79
N SER A 22 -12.93 22.42 3.07
CA SER A 22 -13.13 23.85 3.35
C SER A 22 -14.11 24.11 4.50
N THR A 23 -14.95 23.14 4.85
CA THR A 23 -16.04 23.30 5.85
C THR A 23 -15.85 22.45 7.11
N MET A 24 -14.94 21.47 7.09
CA MET A 24 -14.72 20.60 8.23
C MET A 24 -14.23 21.38 9.46
N PRO A 25 -14.67 21.03 10.68
CA PRO A 25 -14.14 21.62 11.90
C PRO A 25 -12.63 21.43 12.00
N LEU A 26 -11.91 22.52 12.30
CA LEU A 26 -10.47 22.49 12.48
C LEU A 26 -10.11 22.38 13.96
N VAL A 27 -9.07 21.62 14.26
CA VAL A 27 -8.43 21.64 15.58
C VAL A 27 -7.43 22.79 15.59
N ALA A 28 -7.63 23.76 16.47
CA ALA A 28 -6.70 24.87 16.65
C ALA A 28 -5.28 24.36 16.99
N PRO A 29 -4.20 24.97 16.49
CA PRO A 29 -2.83 24.49 16.69
C PRO A 29 -2.48 24.17 18.16
N ASN A 30 -2.85 25.05 19.09
CA ASN A 30 -2.59 24.87 20.52
C ASN A 30 -3.34 23.67 21.12
N ASN A 31 -4.49 23.30 20.56
CA ASN A 31 -5.26 22.15 21.03
C ASN A 31 -4.68 20.83 20.52
N LYS A 32 -3.96 20.82 19.40
CA LYS A 32 -3.37 19.58 18.84
C LYS A 32 -2.34 18.96 19.77
N LEU A 33 -1.57 19.80 20.47
CA LEU A 33 -0.56 19.38 21.46
C LEU A 33 -1.16 18.65 22.67
N ARG A 34 -2.48 18.74 22.87
CA ARG A 34 -3.21 18.07 23.95
C ARG A 34 -3.85 16.76 23.49
N LEU A 35 -3.67 16.40 22.22
CA LEU A 35 -4.34 15.27 21.60
C LEU A 35 -3.31 14.22 21.18
N ASP A 36 -3.35 13.07 21.86
CA ASP A 36 -2.57 11.90 21.53
C ASP A 36 -3.22 11.06 20.42
N VAL A 37 -2.41 10.58 19.48
CA VAL A 37 -2.80 9.66 18.41
C VAL A 37 -1.88 8.45 18.42
N ILE A 38 -2.47 7.26 18.39
CA ILE A 38 -1.72 6.01 18.21
C ILE A 38 -1.77 5.62 16.73
N VAL A 39 -0.61 5.26 16.17
CA VAL A 39 -0.49 4.67 14.83
C VAL A 39 0.14 3.28 14.96
N VAL A 40 -0.55 2.25 14.50
CA VAL A 40 -0.04 0.87 14.52
C VAL A 40 0.39 0.48 13.12
N GLY A 41 1.68 0.21 12.94
CA GLY A 41 2.30 -0.13 11.67
C GLY A 41 3.15 1.01 11.10
N THR A 42 4.27 0.66 10.48
CA THR A 42 5.27 1.60 9.94
C THR A 42 5.52 1.43 8.44
N GLY A 43 4.57 0.82 7.72
CA GLY A 43 4.57 0.85 6.25
C GLY A 43 4.33 2.25 5.71
N LEU A 44 4.23 2.39 4.38
CA LEU A 44 4.01 3.69 3.74
C LEU A 44 2.82 4.46 4.34
N ALA A 45 1.71 3.79 4.61
CA ALA A 45 0.54 4.43 5.22
C ALA A 45 0.82 4.92 6.64
N GLY A 46 1.37 4.06 7.50
CA GLY A 46 1.58 4.36 8.92
C GLY A 46 2.70 5.37 9.17
N ALA A 47 3.84 5.21 8.49
CA ALA A 47 4.96 6.15 8.60
C ALA A 47 4.59 7.55 8.09
N SER A 48 3.92 7.64 6.94
CA SER A 48 3.45 8.93 6.41
C SER A 48 2.38 9.55 7.29
N ALA A 49 1.40 8.77 7.79
CA ALA A 49 0.37 9.27 8.69
C ALA A 49 0.98 9.81 10.00
N ALA A 50 1.88 9.05 10.62
CA ALA A 50 2.54 9.46 11.85
C ALA A 50 3.38 10.72 11.67
N ALA A 51 4.18 10.79 10.60
CA ALA A 51 4.99 11.98 10.30
C ALA A 51 4.12 13.22 10.07
N SER A 52 3.09 13.11 9.23
CA SER A 52 2.20 14.24 8.94
C SER A 52 1.37 14.68 10.15
N LEU A 53 0.89 13.76 10.99
CA LEU A 53 0.17 14.11 12.21
C LEU A 53 1.09 14.80 13.23
N ALA A 54 2.32 14.31 13.39
CA ALA A 54 3.31 14.96 14.25
C ALA A 54 3.67 16.37 13.76
N GLU A 55 3.83 16.57 12.45
CA GLU A 55 4.07 17.88 11.84
C GLU A 55 2.92 18.86 12.03
N LEU A 56 1.69 18.35 12.05
CA LEU A 56 0.52 19.16 12.37
C LEU A 56 0.49 19.60 13.84
N GLY A 57 1.26 18.97 14.72
CA GLY A 57 1.38 19.30 16.14
C GLY A 57 0.70 18.33 17.11
N TYR A 58 0.28 17.13 16.66
CA TYR A 58 -0.25 16.10 17.54
C TYR A 58 0.86 15.34 18.26
N ASN A 59 0.57 14.79 19.45
CA ASN A 59 1.46 13.83 20.10
C ASN A 59 1.19 12.45 19.49
N VAL A 60 2.22 11.80 18.94
CA VAL A 60 2.02 10.55 18.19
C VAL A 60 2.81 9.41 18.82
N LYS A 61 2.14 8.29 19.12
CA LYS A 61 2.78 7.04 19.51
C LYS A 61 2.70 6.05 18.36
N VAL A 62 3.85 5.54 17.93
CA VAL A 62 3.94 4.61 16.78
C VAL A 62 4.38 3.24 17.25
N PHE A 63 3.60 2.21 16.92
CA PHE A 63 3.87 0.83 17.30
C PHE A 63 4.20 -0.02 16.08
N THR A 64 5.26 -0.83 16.17
CA THR A 64 5.61 -1.80 15.14
C THR A 64 6.28 -3.02 15.76
N PHE A 65 5.91 -4.21 15.30
CA PHE A 65 6.58 -5.45 15.73
C PHE A 65 7.97 -5.60 15.08
N HIS A 66 8.29 -4.78 14.08
CA HIS A 66 9.60 -4.78 13.45
C HIS A 66 10.66 -4.19 14.39
N ASP A 67 11.89 -4.68 14.25
CA ASP A 67 13.09 -4.11 14.87
C ASP A 67 13.42 -2.72 14.30
N SER A 68 13.09 -2.49 13.02
CA SER A 68 13.23 -1.19 12.39
C SER A 68 11.99 -0.84 11.57
N PRO A 69 11.49 0.40 11.63
CA PRO A 69 10.31 0.83 10.89
C PRO A 69 10.41 0.59 9.37
N ARG A 70 11.63 0.62 8.81
CA ARG A 70 11.92 0.40 7.38
C ARG A 70 11.67 -1.02 6.88
N ARG A 71 11.40 -2.00 7.77
CA ARG A 71 11.23 -3.41 7.37
C ARG A 71 9.79 -3.78 7.01
N ALA A 72 8.87 -2.81 7.03
CA ALA A 72 7.50 -3.02 6.58
C ALA A 72 7.45 -3.49 5.12
N HIS A 73 6.44 -4.30 4.79
CA HIS A 73 6.34 -4.96 3.47
C HIS A 73 6.33 -3.99 2.28
N SER A 74 5.94 -2.73 2.49
CA SER A 74 6.01 -1.67 1.48
C SER A 74 7.38 -1.56 0.79
N ILE A 75 8.48 -1.93 1.46
CA ILE A 75 9.82 -1.93 0.88
C ILE A 75 9.95 -2.83 -0.36
N ALA A 76 9.11 -3.86 -0.47
CA ALA A 76 9.18 -4.87 -1.52
C ALA A 76 8.40 -4.49 -2.79
N ALA A 77 7.69 -3.36 -2.80
CA ALA A 77 6.99 -2.92 -4.01
C ALA A 77 7.98 -2.44 -5.08
N GLN A 78 7.74 -2.82 -6.34
CA GLN A 78 8.69 -2.59 -7.44
C GLN A 78 8.11 -1.64 -8.50
N GLY A 79 6.90 -1.94 -8.97
CA GLY A 79 6.30 -1.40 -10.20
C GLY A 79 6.12 0.12 -10.26
N GLY A 80 5.83 0.78 -9.15
CA GLY A 80 5.71 2.23 -9.13
C GLY A 80 4.50 2.74 -8.37
N ILE A 81 4.19 4.02 -8.55
CA ILE A 81 3.01 4.70 -8.00
C ILE A 81 2.30 5.45 -9.11
N ASN A 82 0.99 5.23 -9.24
CA ASN A 82 0.16 5.95 -10.19
C ASN A 82 -0.24 7.31 -9.63
N ALA A 83 -0.13 8.36 -10.44
CA ALA A 83 -0.64 9.67 -10.09
C ALA A 83 -1.14 10.42 -11.33
N ALA A 84 -2.23 11.16 -11.17
CA ALA A 84 -2.83 11.98 -12.22
C ALA A 84 -2.00 13.25 -12.46
N LYS A 85 -0.79 13.09 -12.99
CA LYS A 85 0.18 14.17 -13.19
C LYS A 85 0.80 14.14 -14.58
N ASN A 86 0.28 15.03 -15.43
CA ASN A 86 0.47 15.03 -16.86
C ASN A 86 1.74 15.81 -17.29
N TYR A 87 2.93 15.33 -16.93
CA TYR A 87 4.20 15.97 -17.36
C TYR A 87 4.44 15.84 -18.86
N LYS A 88 4.03 14.71 -19.47
CA LYS A 88 4.28 14.40 -20.89
C LYS A 88 3.21 14.97 -21.84
N ASN A 89 2.24 15.69 -21.29
CA ASN A 89 1.08 16.20 -22.03
C ASN A 89 0.32 15.11 -22.82
N ASP A 90 0.16 13.90 -22.26
CA ASP A 90 -0.54 12.76 -22.88
C ASP A 90 -2.06 12.75 -22.60
N GLY A 91 -2.56 13.82 -22.00
CA GLY A 91 -3.97 14.02 -21.66
C GLY A 91 -4.40 13.36 -20.35
N ASP A 92 -3.45 12.98 -19.49
CA ASP A 92 -3.77 12.48 -18.15
C ASP A 92 -4.53 13.51 -17.30
N SER A 93 -5.44 13.01 -16.47
CA SER A 93 -6.30 13.84 -15.62
C SER A 93 -6.82 13.06 -14.42
N VAL A 94 -7.29 13.80 -13.41
CA VAL A 94 -7.97 13.22 -12.23
C VAL A 94 -9.12 12.31 -12.66
N TRP A 95 -9.91 12.72 -13.67
CA TRP A 95 -11.03 11.92 -14.15
C TRP A 95 -10.59 10.60 -14.78
N ARG A 96 -9.52 10.59 -15.59
CA ARG A 96 -9.03 9.35 -16.20
C ARG A 96 -8.51 8.37 -15.14
N LEU A 97 -7.74 8.83 -14.16
CA LEU A 97 -7.29 7.98 -13.06
C LEU A 97 -8.46 7.46 -12.22
N PHE A 98 -9.45 8.30 -11.94
CA PHE A 98 -10.70 7.89 -11.30
C PHE A 98 -11.39 6.79 -12.10
N TYR A 99 -11.63 7.01 -13.39
CA TYR A 99 -12.36 6.08 -14.25
C TYR A 99 -11.65 4.73 -14.39
N ASP A 100 -10.34 4.74 -14.64
CA ASP A 100 -9.53 3.52 -14.74
C ASP A 100 -9.59 2.72 -13.42
N THR A 101 -9.61 3.41 -12.27
CA THR A 101 -9.70 2.76 -10.95
C THR A 101 -11.09 2.19 -10.67
N ILE A 102 -12.17 2.86 -11.13
CA ILE A 102 -13.54 2.34 -11.01
C ILE A 102 -13.74 1.12 -11.90
N LYS A 103 -13.32 1.20 -13.17
CA LYS A 103 -13.37 0.09 -14.11
C LYS A 103 -12.53 -1.08 -13.62
N GLY A 104 -11.30 -0.83 -13.16
CA GLY A 104 -10.40 -1.85 -12.63
C GLY A 104 -10.90 -2.48 -11.32
N GLY A 105 -11.68 -1.74 -10.53
CA GLY A 105 -12.39 -2.26 -9.36
C GLY A 105 -13.70 -2.98 -9.68
N ASP A 106 -13.95 -3.27 -10.96
CA ASP A 106 -15.19 -3.89 -11.48
C ASP A 106 -16.45 -3.20 -10.91
N TYR A 107 -16.43 -1.86 -10.91
CA TYR A 107 -17.50 -0.97 -10.43
C TYR A 107 -17.95 -1.20 -8.97
N ARG A 108 -17.16 -1.90 -8.15
CA ARG A 108 -17.44 -2.18 -6.72
C ARG A 108 -16.74 -1.23 -5.76
N SER A 109 -15.82 -0.41 -6.28
CA SER A 109 -15.10 0.59 -5.49
C SER A 109 -16.02 1.75 -5.08
N ARG A 110 -15.75 2.34 -3.90
CA ARG A 110 -16.49 3.52 -3.44
C ARG A 110 -16.09 4.76 -4.23
N GLU A 111 -16.94 5.20 -5.15
CA GLU A 111 -16.66 6.28 -6.09
C GLU A 111 -16.11 7.54 -5.45
N ALA A 112 -16.74 8.00 -4.37
CA ALA A 112 -16.28 9.17 -3.63
C ALA A 112 -14.83 9.03 -3.16
N ASN A 113 -14.45 7.89 -2.58
CA ASN A 113 -13.10 7.66 -2.08
C ASN A 113 -12.08 7.50 -3.21
N VAL A 114 -12.48 6.87 -4.32
CA VAL A 114 -11.62 6.72 -5.51
C VAL A 114 -11.37 8.07 -6.17
N TYR A 115 -12.39 8.94 -6.26
CA TYR A 115 -12.20 10.28 -6.79
C TYR A 115 -11.23 11.10 -5.93
N ARG A 116 -11.36 11.01 -4.59
CA ARG A 116 -10.39 11.61 -3.66
C ARG A 116 -8.98 11.09 -3.89
N LEU A 117 -8.82 9.78 -4.05
CA LEU A 117 -7.52 9.16 -4.32
C LEU A 117 -6.89 9.75 -5.58
N ALA A 118 -7.67 9.89 -6.65
CA ALA A 118 -7.20 10.49 -7.89
C ALA A 118 -6.80 11.97 -7.70
N GLU A 119 -7.61 12.76 -6.99
CA GLU A 119 -7.35 14.17 -6.68
C GLU A 119 -6.05 14.35 -5.88
N VAL A 120 -5.84 13.57 -4.81
CA VAL A 120 -4.65 13.70 -3.95
C VAL A 120 -3.38 13.11 -4.56
N SER A 121 -3.51 12.23 -5.55
CA SER A 121 -2.37 11.50 -6.13
C SER A 121 -1.29 12.43 -6.70
N ALA A 122 -1.66 13.58 -7.28
CA ALA A 122 -0.72 14.56 -7.81
C ALA A 122 0.20 15.13 -6.73
N ASN A 123 -0.36 15.48 -5.57
CA ASN A 123 0.39 16.02 -4.43
C ASN A 123 1.33 14.99 -3.79
N ILE A 124 0.99 13.70 -3.87
CA ILE A 124 1.82 12.62 -3.33
C ILE A 124 3.17 12.56 -4.08
N ILE A 125 3.16 12.78 -5.40
CA ILE A 125 4.41 12.82 -6.18
C ILE A 125 5.30 13.98 -5.73
N ASP A 126 4.72 15.17 -5.54
CA ASP A 126 5.48 16.33 -5.06
C ASP A 126 6.05 16.11 -3.67
N GLN A 127 5.25 15.53 -2.77
CA GLN A 127 5.72 15.16 -1.43
C GLN A 127 6.88 14.17 -1.50
N ALA A 128 6.77 13.12 -2.31
CA ALA A 128 7.82 12.12 -2.45
C ALA A 128 9.11 12.73 -3.04
N VAL A 129 9.00 13.60 -4.04
CA VAL A 129 10.16 14.35 -4.58
C VAL A 129 10.80 15.23 -3.51
N ALA A 130 9.99 15.98 -2.74
CA ALA A 130 10.48 16.82 -1.65
C ALA A 130 11.15 16.02 -0.51
N GLN A 131 10.73 14.77 -0.33
CA GLN A 131 11.38 13.81 0.58
C GLN A 131 12.65 13.17 -0.01
N GLY A 132 13.04 13.53 -1.23
CA GLY A 132 14.26 13.01 -1.86
C GLY A 132 14.09 11.65 -2.52
N VAL A 133 12.86 11.19 -2.78
CA VAL A 133 12.62 9.93 -3.51
C VAL A 133 13.19 10.07 -4.93
N PRO A 134 14.17 9.24 -5.33
CA PRO A 134 14.85 9.35 -6.61
C PRO A 134 14.01 8.71 -7.72
N PHE A 135 12.90 9.34 -8.09
CA PHE A 135 12.14 8.95 -9.27
C PHE A 135 13.01 9.06 -10.53
N ALA A 136 12.73 8.17 -11.48
CA ALA A 136 13.32 8.21 -12.80
C ALA A 136 13.07 9.58 -13.45
N ARG A 137 14.06 10.06 -14.20
CA ARG A 137 13.99 11.32 -14.93
C ARG A 137 14.36 11.09 -16.38
N GLU A 138 13.69 11.82 -17.24
CA GLU A 138 14.05 11.91 -18.66
C GLU A 138 15.23 12.89 -18.84
N TYR A 139 15.77 12.99 -20.06
CA TYR A 139 17.00 13.73 -20.31
C TYR A 139 16.89 15.21 -19.92
N GLY A 140 15.72 15.82 -20.12
CA GLY A 140 15.42 17.19 -19.69
C GLY A 140 15.30 17.39 -18.18
N GLY A 141 15.39 16.32 -17.39
CA GLY A 141 15.29 16.36 -15.93
C GLY A 141 13.86 16.31 -15.39
N TYR A 142 12.82 16.28 -16.23
CA TYR A 142 11.46 16.01 -15.76
C TYR A 142 11.32 14.58 -15.26
N LEU A 143 10.33 14.36 -14.39
CA LEU A 143 10.02 13.00 -13.92
C LEU A 143 9.53 12.14 -15.08
N ASP A 144 10.03 10.92 -15.16
CA ASP A 144 9.64 9.95 -16.16
C ASP A 144 8.53 9.02 -15.64
N ASN A 145 7.71 8.55 -16.58
CA ASN A 145 6.53 7.74 -16.35
C ASN A 145 6.54 6.56 -17.31
N ARG A 146 6.12 5.39 -16.81
CA ARG A 146 5.93 4.18 -17.62
C ARG A 146 4.47 3.76 -17.72
N SER A 147 4.20 2.86 -18.66
CA SER A 147 2.93 2.14 -18.74
C SER A 147 2.83 1.11 -17.61
N PHE A 148 1.61 0.74 -17.25
CA PHE A 148 1.30 -0.32 -16.29
C PHE A 148 -0.06 -0.91 -16.67
N GLY A 149 -0.44 -2.08 -16.13
CA GLY A 149 -1.70 -2.70 -16.54
C GLY A 149 -2.91 -1.87 -16.12
N GLY A 150 -3.94 -1.91 -16.99
CA GLY A 150 -5.24 -1.33 -16.72
C GLY A 150 -5.32 0.20 -16.79
N VAL A 151 -4.29 0.89 -17.30
CA VAL A 151 -4.32 2.36 -17.51
C VAL A 151 -4.26 2.73 -18.99
N GLN A 152 -4.93 3.83 -19.35
CA GLN A 152 -4.96 4.34 -20.73
C GLN A 152 -3.75 5.21 -21.10
N VAL A 153 -3.00 5.70 -20.10
CA VAL A 153 -1.92 6.69 -20.26
C VAL A 153 -0.72 6.31 -19.38
N LYS A 154 0.46 6.89 -19.65
CA LYS A 154 1.68 6.57 -18.91
C LYS A 154 1.75 7.41 -17.64
N ARG A 155 1.16 6.92 -16.55
CA ARG A 155 1.07 7.65 -15.26
C ARG A 155 1.76 7.00 -14.07
N THR A 156 2.54 5.95 -14.31
CA THR A 156 3.25 5.23 -13.25
C THR A 156 4.64 5.83 -13.05
N PHE A 157 4.83 6.54 -11.94
CA PHE A 157 6.13 7.06 -11.49
C PHE A 157 6.91 5.93 -10.81
N TYR A 158 8.21 5.84 -11.09
CA TYR A 158 9.02 4.70 -10.66
C TYR A 158 10.46 5.08 -10.34
N ALA A 159 11.10 4.28 -9.48
CA ALA A 159 12.53 4.31 -9.22
C ALA A 159 13.12 2.95 -9.62
N ARG A 160 13.33 2.76 -10.93
CA ARG A 160 13.67 1.46 -11.54
C ARG A 160 12.76 0.32 -11.02
N GLY A 161 13.33 -0.73 -10.43
CA GLY A 161 12.61 -1.85 -9.81
C GLY A 161 12.45 -1.74 -8.29
N GLN A 162 12.73 -0.58 -7.70
CA GLN A 162 12.85 -0.40 -6.25
C GLN A 162 11.95 0.73 -5.71
N THR A 163 10.86 1.06 -6.42
CA THR A 163 10.02 2.22 -6.06
C THR A 163 9.48 2.14 -4.64
N GLY A 164 9.01 0.98 -4.20
CA GLY A 164 8.53 0.77 -2.82
C GLY A 164 9.62 0.97 -1.77
N GLN A 165 10.84 0.51 -2.05
CA GLN A 165 11.99 0.75 -1.18
C GLN A 165 12.25 2.24 -1.03
N GLN A 166 12.32 2.98 -2.14
CA GLN A 166 12.62 4.41 -2.12
C GLN A 166 11.52 5.22 -1.44
N LEU A 167 10.25 4.92 -1.75
CA LEU A 167 9.11 5.57 -1.09
C LEU A 167 9.11 5.30 0.42
N LEU A 168 9.37 4.05 0.84
CA LEU A 168 9.38 3.71 2.26
C LEU A 168 10.53 4.39 2.99
N LEU A 169 11.71 4.51 2.36
CA LEU A 169 12.83 5.24 2.94
C LEU A 169 12.53 6.73 3.09
N GLY A 170 11.85 7.37 2.13
CA GLY A 170 11.39 8.76 2.26
C GLY A 170 10.40 8.95 3.41
N ALA A 171 9.38 8.07 3.52
CA ALA A 171 8.42 8.10 4.62
C ALA A 171 9.10 7.80 5.98
N TYR A 172 10.04 6.87 6.01
CA TYR A 172 10.84 6.53 7.18
C TYR A 172 11.70 7.70 7.65
N GLN A 173 12.37 8.41 6.74
CA GLN A 173 13.17 9.59 7.06
C GLN A 173 12.30 10.70 7.67
N ALA A 174 11.11 10.94 7.10
CA ALA A 174 10.15 11.89 7.65
C ALA A 174 9.70 11.49 9.07
N LEU A 175 9.39 10.20 9.30
CA LEU A 175 9.07 9.67 10.62
C LEU A 175 10.24 9.85 11.62
N CYS A 176 11.45 9.47 11.24
CA CYS A 176 12.64 9.59 12.08
C CYS A 176 12.96 11.04 12.45
N ARG A 177 12.73 12.00 11.54
CA ARG A 177 12.84 13.42 11.87
C ARG A 177 11.88 13.78 13.01
N GLN A 178 10.63 13.32 12.96
CA GLN A 178 9.66 13.62 14.02
C GLN A 178 9.97 12.91 15.34
N VAL A 179 10.59 11.72 15.30
CA VAL A 179 11.16 11.06 16.49
C VAL A 179 12.29 11.90 17.08
N ALA A 180 13.22 12.38 16.26
CA ALA A 180 14.34 13.22 16.71
C ALA A 180 13.87 14.57 17.31
N LEU A 181 12.75 15.11 16.83
CA LEU A 181 12.11 16.31 17.37
C LEU A 181 11.27 16.04 18.63
N GLY A 182 11.19 14.80 19.11
CA GLY A 182 10.40 14.42 20.28
C GLY A 182 8.88 14.51 20.08
N LYS A 183 8.41 14.60 18.83
CA LYS A 183 6.98 14.66 18.49
C LYS A 183 6.36 13.27 18.30
N VAL A 184 7.21 12.29 17.99
CA VAL A 184 6.82 10.88 17.86
C VAL A 184 7.56 10.04 18.89
N GLU A 185 6.80 9.28 19.66
CA GLU A 185 7.33 8.20 20.49
C GLU A 185 7.23 6.88 19.72
N LEU A 186 8.39 6.25 19.45
CA LEU A 186 8.47 5.05 18.61
C LEU A 186 8.71 3.79 19.44
N TYR A 187 7.71 2.91 19.45
CA TYR A 187 7.73 1.60 20.08
C TYR A 187 8.04 0.52 19.02
N HIS A 188 9.34 0.23 18.86
CA HIS A 188 9.84 -0.86 18.03
C HIS A 188 9.72 -2.20 18.77
N ARG A 189 9.59 -3.32 18.05
CA ARG A 189 9.34 -4.65 18.63
C ARG A 189 8.14 -4.67 19.60
N HIS A 190 7.06 -3.97 19.26
CA HIS A 190 5.79 -4.01 20.00
C HIS A 190 4.65 -4.53 19.12
N GLU A 191 3.94 -5.54 19.60
CA GLU A 191 2.78 -6.11 18.93
C GLU A 191 1.48 -5.62 19.59
N MET A 192 0.58 -5.02 18.80
CA MET A 192 -0.76 -4.65 19.28
C MET A 192 -1.61 -5.91 19.51
N LEU A 193 -1.92 -6.24 20.77
CA LEU A 193 -2.75 -7.38 21.14
C LEU A 193 -4.25 -7.10 21.11
N ASP A 194 -4.66 -5.86 21.32
CA ASP A 194 -6.07 -5.48 21.33
C ASP A 194 -6.29 -3.98 21.14
N VAL A 195 -7.50 -3.61 20.72
CA VAL A 195 -7.99 -2.23 20.71
C VAL A 195 -8.85 -2.01 21.95
N VAL A 196 -8.60 -0.91 22.65
CA VAL A 196 -9.39 -0.52 23.82
C VAL A 196 -10.53 0.38 23.37
N LEU A 197 -11.76 -0.02 23.70
CA LEU A 197 -12.97 0.77 23.45
C LEU A 197 -13.49 1.38 24.74
N VAL A 198 -13.87 2.66 24.70
CA VAL A 198 -14.61 3.36 25.75
C VAL A 198 -15.77 4.09 25.07
N ASP A 199 -16.99 3.85 25.54
CA ASP A 199 -18.22 4.41 24.95
C ASP A 199 -18.33 4.18 23.43
N GLY A 200 -17.94 3.00 22.98
CA GLY A 200 -17.94 2.62 21.56
C GLY A 200 -16.87 3.30 20.71
N LYS A 201 -15.95 4.07 21.30
CA LYS A 201 -14.84 4.75 20.59
C LYS A 201 -13.51 4.08 20.91
N ALA A 202 -12.64 3.94 19.90
CA ALA A 202 -11.26 3.49 20.12
C ALA A 202 -10.47 4.55 20.90
N ARG A 203 -10.06 4.20 22.12
CA ARG A 203 -9.35 5.07 23.07
C ARG A 203 -7.96 4.59 23.46
N GLY A 204 -7.45 3.58 22.79
CA GLY A 204 -6.14 3.06 23.07
C GLY A 204 -5.92 1.66 22.51
N ILE A 205 -4.78 1.09 22.88
CA ILE A 205 -4.41 -0.28 22.57
C ILE A 205 -3.80 -0.98 23.78
N ILE A 206 -3.85 -2.30 23.76
CA ILE A 206 -2.97 -3.17 24.56
C ILE A 206 -1.84 -3.62 23.65
N ALA A 207 -0.60 -3.40 24.06
CA ALA A 207 0.58 -3.81 23.30
C ALA A 207 1.44 -4.77 24.12
N ARG A 208 2.13 -5.69 23.44
CA ARG A 208 3.14 -6.56 24.04
C ARG A 208 4.51 -6.15 23.56
N ASN A 209 5.42 -5.92 24.51
CA ASN A 209 6.83 -5.79 24.21
C ASN A 209 7.39 -7.17 23.83
N LEU A 210 7.91 -7.31 22.61
CA LEU A 210 8.39 -8.59 22.08
C LEU A 210 9.77 -8.99 22.62
N ILE A 211 10.49 -8.08 23.30
CA ILE A 211 11.75 -8.39 23.97
C ILE A 211 11.47 -8.90 25.38
N THR A 212 10.71 -8.14 26.18
CA THR A 212 10.49 -8.45 27.60
C THR A 212 9.29 -9.35 27.85
N GLY A 213 8.34 -9.38 26.92
CA GLY A 213 7.05 -10.06 27.06
C GLY A 213 5.99 -9.27 27.83
N GLU A 214 6.34 -8.10 28.37
CA GLU A 214 5.45 -7.25 29.17
C GLU A 214 4.23 -6.78 28.37
N LEU A 215 3.08 -6.67 29.06
CA LEU A 215 1.85 -6.11 28.52
C LEU A 215 1.69 -4.67 28.98
N GLU A 216 1.57 -3.78 28.00
CA GLU A 216 1.48 -2.34 28.21
C GLU A 216 0.12 -1.80 27.77
N ARG A 217 -0.35 -0.78 28.48
CA ARG A 217 -1.62 -0.09 28.19
C ARG A 217 -1.31 1.30 27.66
N HIS A 218 -1.81 1.60 26.47
CA HIS A 218 -1.56 2.89 25.81
C HIS A 218 -2.87 3.56 25.46
N SER A 219 -3.15 4.71 26.08
CA SER A 219 -4.34 5.53 25.79
C SER A 219 -4.07 6.55 24.68
N ALA A 220 -5.10 6.87 23.89
CA ALA A 220 -5.06 7.95 22.92
C ALA A 220 -6.46 8.48 22.58
N HIS A 221 -6.52 9.66 21.99
CA HIS A 221 -7.77 10.24 21.50
C HIS A 221 -8.25 9.58 20.21
N ALA A 222 -7.32 9.07 19.40
CA ALA A 222 -7.57 8.32 18.17
C ALA A 222 -6.56 7.19 17.97
N VAL A 223 -6.98 6.12 17.29
CA VAL A 223 -6.13 4.97 16.92
C VAL A 223 -6.22 4.76 15.41
N VAL A 224 -5.07 4.71 14.75
CA VAL A 224 -4.94 4.46 13.30
C VAL A 224 -4.27 3.11 13.10
N LEU A 225 -4.99 2.16 12.49
CA LEU A 225 -4.44 0.86 12.12
C LEU A 225 -3.94 0.89 10.68
N ALA A 226 -2.62 0.83 10.51
CA ALA A 226 -1.91 0.78 9.23
C ALA A 226 -1.08 -0.52 9.12
N THR A 227 -1.71 -1.64 9.46
CA THR A 227 -1.06 -2.92 9.83
C THR A 227 -0.74 -3.85 8.65
N GLY A 228 -0.99 -3.42 7.41
CA GLY A 228 -0.75 -4.23 6.21
C GLY A 228 -1.84 -5.28 5.92
N GLY A 229 -1.53 -6.22 5.02
CA GLY A 229 -2.47 -7.22 4.52
C GLY A 229 -2.50 -8.53 5.30
N TYR A 230 -3.24 -9.50 4.75
CA TYR A 230 -3.51 -10.83 5.32
C TYR A 230 -2.87 -11.97 4.51
N GLY A 231 -1.70 -11.74 3.89
CA GLY A 231 -1.13 -12.71 2.94
C GLY A 231 -0.78 -14.08 3.53
N ASN A 232 -0.54 -14.14 4.84
CA ASN A 232 -0.19 -15.38 5.54
C ASN A 232 -1.31 -16.42 5.62
N VAL A 233 -2.54 -16.10 5.17
CA VAL A 233 -3.63 -17.08 5.07
C VAL A 233 -3.47 -17.99 3.84
N PHE A 234 -2.59 -17.64 2.91
CA PHE A 234 -2.32 -18.40 1.68
C PHE A 234 -0.99 -19.16 1.79
N TYR A 235 -0.97 -20.40 1.31
CA TYR A 235 0.25 -21.22 1.28
C TYR A 235 1.35 -20.60 0.41
N LEU A 236 0.97 -20.05 -0.75
CA LEU A 236 1.86 -19.36 -1.67
C LEU A 236 1.51 -17.88 -1.70
N SER A 237 2.46 -17.02 -1.31
CA SER A 237 2.28 -15.56 -1.31
C SER A 237 3.57 -14.81 -1.61
N THR A 238 3.45 -13.64 -2.23
CA THR A 238 4.53 -12.64 -2.38
C THR A 238 4.67 -11.74 -1.15
N ASN A 239 3.75 -11.83 -0.19
CA ASN A 239 3.75 -11.00 1.01
C ASN A 239 4.86 -11.43 1.98
N ALA A 240 5.40 -10.47 2.74
CA ALA A 240 6.30 -10.82 3.83
C ALA A 240 5.57 -11.63 4.89
N MET A 241 6.24 -12.59 5.54
CA MET A 241 5.65 -13.48 6.56
C MET A 241 4.92 -12.75 7.68
N ASN A 242 5.38 -11.55 8.05
CA ASN A 242 4.74 -10.74 9.08
C ASN A 242 3.50 -9.95 8.60
N SER A 243 3.06 -10.14 7.35
CA SER A 243 1.80 -9.56 6.82
C SER A 243 0.63 -10.42 7.28
N ASN A 244 0.33 -10.35 8.58
CA ASN A 244 -0.39 -11.40 9.30
C ASN A 244 -1.82 -11.04 9.76
N VAL A 245 -2.35 -9.87 9.38
CA VAL A 245 -3.70 -9.33 9.68
C VAL A 245 -4.16 -9.28 11.14
N THR A 246 -3.40 -9.82 12.07
CA THR A 246 -3.78 -10.02 13.47
C THR A 246 -4.39 -8.78 14.12
N ALA A 247 -3.75 -7.62 13.96
CA ALA A 247 -4.22 -6.36 14.52
C ALA A 247 -5.57 -5.89 13.94
N ALA A 248 -5.76 -5.98 12.62
CA ALA A 248 -7.04 -5.64 11.99
C ALA A 248 -8.14 -6.63 12.41
N TRP A 249 -7.83 -7.93 12.50
CA TRP A 249 -8.76 -8.94 12.98
C TRP A 249 -9.15 -8.75 14.46
N ARG A 250 -8.20 -8.34 15.31
CA ARG A 250 -8.47 -7.96 16.71
C ARG A 250 -9.46 -6.80 16.79
N ALA A 251 -9.36 -5.80 15.92
CA ALA A 251 -10.35 -4.73 15.82
C ALA A 251 -11.74 -5.25 15.38
N VAL A 252 -11.80 -6.21 14.46
CA VAL A 252 -13.05 -6.86 14.06
C VAL A 252 -13.72 -7.58 15.24
N ARG A 253 -12.92 -8.28 16.06
CA ARG A 253 -13.41 -8.91 17.30
C ARG A 253 -13.94 -7.90 18.32
N ARG A 254 -13.57 -6.62 18.19
CA ARG A 254 -14.11 -5.49 18.97
C ARG A 254 -15.29 -4.78 18.32
N GLY A 255 -15.82 -5.32 17.22
CA GLY A 255 -17.02 -4.81 16.55
C GLY A 255 -16.77 -3.94 15.32
N ALA A 256 -15.51 -3.78 14.89
CA ALA A 256 -15.22 -3.16 13.60
C ALA A 256 -15.67 -4.07 12.43
N TYR A 257 -16.06 -3.46 11.32
CA TYR A 257 -16.42 -4.20 10.11
C TYR A 257 -15.17 -4.46 9.25
N MET A 258 -15.10 -5.65 8.66
CA MET A 258 -14.13 -6.01 7.62
C MET A 258 -14.86 -6.17 6.29
N ALA A 259 -14.58 -5.27 5.35
CA ALA A 259 -15.19 -5.32 4.03
C ALA A 259 -14.40 -6.24 3.09
N ASN A 260 -15.11 -6.99 2.26
CA ASN A 260 -14.56 -7.70 1.09
C ASN A 260 -13.36 -8.64 1.39
N PRO A 261 -13.34 -9.43 2.47
CA PRO A 261 -12.21 -10.32 2.78
C PRO A 261 -12.00 -11.42 1.71
N CYS A 262 -13.03 -11.72 0.90
CA CYS A 262 -12.94 -12.68 -0.20
C CYS A 262 -12.28 -12.12 -1.47
N PHE A 263 -12.10 -10.80 -1.58
CA PHE A 263 -11.49 -10.16 -2.74
C PHE A 263 -9.97 -10.17 -2.59
N THR A 264 -9.34 -11.29 -2.97
CA THR A 264 -7.88 -11.45 -2.96
C THR A 264 -7.33 -11.32 -4.38
N GLN A 265 -6.31 -10.47 -4.56
CA GLN A 265 -5.60 -10.34 -5.84
C GLN A 265 -4.49 -11.39 -5.94
N ILE A 266 -4.46 -12.11 -7.07
CA ILE A 266 -3.37 -13.01 -7.43
C ILE A 266 -2.51 -12.29 -8.47
N HIS A 267 -1.23 -12.07 -8.17
CA HIS A 267 -0.31 -11.47 -9.13
C HIS A 267 0.06 -12.52 -10.20
N PRO A 268 0.02 -12.19 -11.51
CA PRO A 268 0.19 -13.17 -12.58
C PRO A 268 1.61 -13.76 -12.65
N THR A 269 2.63 -13.01 -12.23
CA THR A 269 4.04 -13.40 -12.37
C THR A 269 4.76 -13.38 -11.02
N CYS A 270 5.25 -14.54 -10.59
CA CYS A 270 6.11 -14.70 -9.43
C CYS A 270 7.12 -15.84 -9.66
N ILE A 271 8.30 -15.71 -9.05
CA ILE A 271 9.32 -16.77 -9.06
C ILE A 271 9.03 -17.70 -7.87
N PRO A 272 8.87 -19.01 -8.11
CA PRO A 272 8.75 -20.01 -7.06
C PRO A 272 9.89 -19.96 -6.05
N GLN A 273 9.67 -20.57 -4.88
CA GLN A 273 10.73 -20.76 -3.92
C GLN A 273 11.75 -21.78 -4.46
N SER A 274 13.01 -21.38 -4.61
CA SER A 274 14.09 -22.27 -5.10
C SER A 274 14.91 -22.91 -3.99
N GLY A 275 14.70 -22.52 -2.72
CA GLY A 275 15.39 -23.11 -1.57
C GLY A 275 14.92 -22.55 -0.22
N GLU A 276 15.45 -23.10 0.87
CA GLU A 276 15.04 -22.76 2.25
C GLU A 276 15.36 -21.33 2.68
N TYR A 277 16.32 -20.68 2.02
CA TYR A 277 16.71 -19.29 2.27
C TYR A 277 15.67 -18.27 1.80
N GLN A 278 14.73 -18.65 0.94
CA GLN A 278 13.72 -17.77 0.39
C GLN A 278 12.40 -17.94 1.16
N SER A 279 12.03 -16.96 1.98
CA SER A 279 10.86 -17.08 2.87
C SER A 279 9.49 -16.90 2.19
N LYS A 280 9.45 -16.58 0.89
CA LYS A 280 8.22 -16.25 0.15
C LYS A 280 8.43 -16.28 -1.36
N LEU A 281 7.35 -16.26 -2.15
CA LEU A 281 7.45 -16.04 -3.59
C LEU A 281 8.08 -14.68 -3.91
N THR A 282 8.97 -14.65 -4.90
CA THR A 282 9.58 -13.39 -5.35
C THR A 282 8.71 -12.78 -6.44
N LEU A 283 8.20 -11.58 -6.18
CA LEU A 283 7.41 -10.84 -7.15
C LEU A 283 8.28 -10.47 -8.35
N MET A 284 7.81 -10.77 -9.55
CA MET A 284 8.30 -10.17 -10.79
C MET A 284 7.39 -9.01 -11.17
N SER A 285 7.93 -7.79 -11.17
CA SER A 285 7.16 -6.58 -11.48
C SER A 285 6.35 -6.73 -12.77
N GLU A 286 5.09 -6.35 -12.70
CA GLU A 286 4.19 -6.30 -13.85
C GLU A 286 4.72 -5.41 -14.98
N SER A 287 5.55 -4.41 -14.67
CA SER A 287 6.21 -3.58 -15.68
C SER A 287 7.06 -4.38 -16.67
N LEU A 288 7.57 -5.56 -16.30
CA LEU A 288 8.31 -6.44 -17.21
C LEU A 288 7.46 -6.86 -18.42
N ARG A 289 6.13 -6.86 -18.28
CA ARG A 289 5.21 -7.19 -19.38
C ARG A 289 5.12 -6.10 -20.44
N ASN A 290 5.59 -4.88 -20.15
CA ASN A 290 5.69 -3.85 -21.17
C ASN A 290 6.86 -4.09 -22.13
N ASP A 291 7.92 -4.74 -21.63
CA ASP A 291 9.18 -4.92 -22.34
C ASP A 291 9.43 -6.39 -22.72
N GLY A 292 8.50 -7.30 -22.41
CA GLY A 292 8.63 -8.74 -22.64
C GLY A 292 7.31 -9.49 -22.63
N ARG A 293 7.31 -10.68 -23.22
CA ARG A 293 6.12 -11.55 -23.35
C ARG A 293 6.20 -12.71 -22.36
N VAL A 294 5.05 -13.08 -21.79
CA VAL A 294 4.93 -14.21 -20.85
C VAL A 294 4.14 -15.32 -21.54
N TRP A 295 4.63 -16.54 -21.47
CA TRP A 295 3.99 -17.71 -22.06
C TRP A 295 4.02 -18.91 -21.11
N VAL A 296 3.13 -19.86 -21.35
CA VAL A 296 3.09 -21.18 -20.72
C VAL A 296 3.06 -22.26 -21.81
N PRO A 297 3.56 -23.49 -21.56
CA PRO A 297 3.47 -24.56 -22.56
C PRO A 297 2.02 -24.86 -22.92
N LYS A 298 1.71 -25.00 -24.22
CA LYS A 298 0.37 -25.42 -24.69
C LYS A 298 0.03 -26.85 -24.29
N LYS A 299 1.05 -27.71 -24.24
CA LYS A 299 0.96 -29.15 -23.96
C LYS A 299 1.30 -29.41 -22.50
N VAL A 300 0.50 -30.27 -21.85
CA VAL A 300 0.70 -30.63 -20.42
C VAL A 300 2.00 -31.41 -20.26
N GLU A 301 2.34 -32.23 -21.24
CA GLU A 301 3.55 -33.06 -21.27
C GLU A 301 4.82 -32.20 -21.21
N ASP A 302 4.83 -31.06 -21.91
CA ASP A 302 5.93 -30.11 -21.88
C ASP A 302 6.04 -29.41 -20.52
N ALA A 303 4.92 -29.03 -19.93
CA ALA A 303 4.89 -28.46 -18.58
C ALA A 303 5.42 -29.45 -17.53
N GLU A 304 5.06 -30.73 -17.63
CA GLU A 304 5.57 -31.78 -16.75
C GLU A 304 7.05 -32.07 -16.98
N ALA A 305 7.50 -32.11 -18.23
CA ALA A 305 8.91 -32.32 -18.58
C ALA A 305 9.79 -31.19 -18.02
N ILE A 306 9.33 -29.94 -18.10
CA ILE A 306 10.02 -28.79 -17.49
C ILE A 306 10.09 -28.93 -15.97
N ARG A 307 8.98 -29.30 -15.30
CA ARG A 307 8.95 -29.49 -13.84
C ARG A 307 9.88 -30.62 -13.37
N LYS A 308 10.06 -31.66 -14.19
CA LYS A 308 10.98 -32.79 -13.93
C LYS A 308 12.44 -32.47 -14.30
N GLY A 309 12.71 -31.28 -14.86
CA GLY A 309 14.06 -30.89 -15.31
C GLY A 309 14.53 -31.62 -16.58
N LEU A 310 13.62 -32.27 -17.31
CA LEU A 310 13.92 -32.99 -18.56
C LEU A 310 13.97 -32.06 -19.78
N LYS A 311 13.28 -30.92 -19.70
CA LYS A 311 13.30 -29.83 -20.68
C LYS A 311 13.48 -28.50 -19.96
N THR A 312 13.97 -27.52 -20.68
CA THR A 312 14.02 -26.12 -20.28
C THR A 312 13.02 -25.31 -21.10
N ALA A 313 12.80 -24.05 -20.71
CA ALA A 313 11.93 -23.14 -21.47
C ALA A 313 12.44 -22.89 -22.91
N LEU A 314 13.74 -23.05 -23.16
CA LEU A 314 14.35 -22.87 -24.48
C LEU A 314 14.06 -24.03 -25.43
N ASP A 315 13.73 -25.21 -24.89
CA ASP A 315 13.45 -26.42 -25.67
C ASP A 315 12.02 -26.46 -26.22
N ILE A 316 11.16 -25.49 -25.85
CA ILE A 316 9.78 -25.40 -26.32
C ILE A 316 9.74 -24.48 -27.55
N PRO A 317 9.38 -24.98 -28.74
CA PRO A 317 9.21 -24.17 -29.96
C PRO A 317 8.16 -23.08 -29.77
N GLU A 318 8.26 -21.96 -30.50
CA GLU A 318 7.36 -20.80 -30.32
C GLU A 318 5.89 -21.15 -30.60
N GLU A 319 5.64 -22.03 -31.58
CA GLU A 319 4.32 -22.54 -31.92
C GLU A 319 3.65 -23.33 -30.78
N ASP A 320 4.44 -23.86 -29.84
CA ASP A 320 3.98 -24.63 -28.67
C ASP A 320 3.86 -23.76 -27.40
N ARG A 321 4.04 -22.43 -27.52
CA ARG A 321 3.90 -21.47 -26.43
C ARG A 321 2.53 -20.79 -26.44
N ASP A 322 1.77 -20.85 -25.34
CA ASP A 322 0.55 -20.07 -25.14
C ASP A 322 0.90 -18.74 -24.46
N TYR A 323 0.84 -17.66 -25.23
CA TYR A 323 0.90 -16.29 -24.73
C TYR A 323 -0.46 -15.90 -24.10
N TYR A 324 -0.82 -16.60 -23.03
CA TYR A 324 -2.17 -16.60 -22.47
C TYR A 324 -2.68 -15.20 -22.08
N LEU A 325 -1.77 -14.27 -21.71
CA LEU A 325 -2.13 -12.91 -21.39
C LEU A 325 -2.61 -12.13 -22.62
N GLU A 326 -1.95 -12.30 -23.77
CA GLU A 326 -2.35 -11.67 -25.03
C GLU A 326 -3.67 -12.24 -25.55
N ARG A 327 -3.92 -13.54 -25.29
CA ARG A 327 -5.16 -14.23 -25.63
C ARG A 327 -6.34 -13.83 -24.73
N MET A 328 -6.13 -13.76 -23.42
CA MET A 328 -7.22 -13.49 -22.46
C MET A 328 -7.50 -11.98 -22.27
N TYR A 329 -6.49 -11.13 -22.45
CA TYR A 329 -6.59 -9.69 -22.24
C TYR A 329 -6.08 -8.93 -23.48
N PRO A 330 -6.75 -9.06 -24.64
CA PRO A 330 -6.39 -8.27 -25.82
C PRO A 330 -6.53 -6.78 -25.49
N ALA A 331 -5.53 -6.00 -25.92
CA ALA A 331 -5.44 -4.56 -25.71
C ALA A 331 -6.60 -3.79 -26.36
#